data_AF-A0A971WBN7-F1
#
_entry.id   AF-A0A971WBN7-F1
#
_cell.length_a   1.000
_cell.length_b   1.000
_cell.length_c   1.000
_cell.angle_alpha   90.00
_cell.angle_beta   90.00
_cell.angle_gamma   90.00
#
_symmetry.space_group_name_H-M   'P 1'
#
loop_
_entity.id
_entity.type
_entity.pdbx_description
1 polymer ?
#
loop_
_entity_poly.entity_id
_entity_poly.type
_entity_poly.pdbx_seq_one_letter_code
_entity_poly.pdbx_strand_id
1 'polypeptide(L)'
;MMKGKVVKCPRRGRGLGRKIVAGLFLCFLVAGVCLYLGQTMAFQEARKELLRLESQRDMLKKKSDLLKEESLLLHDHEYIEMQARKQLGMVRPGEILFFVGE
;
A
#
# COMPACT_ATOMS: atom_id res chain seq x y z
N MET A 1 -68.65 27.44 -53.67
CA MET A 1 -67.38 28.08 -53.23
C MET A 1 -66.94 27.44 -51.92
N MET A 2 -65.94 26.55 -51.94
CA MET A 2 -65.39 25.94 -50.71
C MET A 2 -64.08 26.65 -50.37
N LYS A 3 -64.08 27.40 -49.25
CA LYS A 3 -62.87 28.04 -48.71
C LYS A 3 -62.07 27.00 -47.91
N GLY A 4 -60.96 26.56 -48.47
CA GLY A 4 -60.00 25.68 -47.78
C GLY A 4 -59.38 26.40 -46.58
N LYS A 5 -59.54 25.85 -45.37
CA LYS A 5 -58.81 26.29 -44.19
C LYS A 5 -57.41 25.66 -44.22
N VAL A 6 -56.40 26.50 -44.35
CA VAL A 6 -55.00 26.08 -44.26
C VAL A 6 -54.64 25.90 -42.79
N VAL A 7 -54.42 24.64 -42.37
CA VAL A 7 -53.95 24.32 -41.02
C VAL A 7 -52.45 24.57 -40.96
N LYS A 8 -52.00 25.52 -40.14
CA LYS A 8 -50.57 25.75 -39.86
C LYS A 8 -50.08 24.70 -38.86
N CYS A 9 -49.25 23.77 -39.32
CA CYS A 9 -48.56 22.83 -38.43
C CYS A 9 -47.48 23.59 -37.61
N PRO A 10 -47.37 23.39 -36.29
CA PRO A 10 -46.31 24.02 -35.51
C PRO A 10 -44.95 23.41 -35.85
N ARG A 11 -44.00 24.25 -36.27
CA ARG A 11 -42.61 23.84 -36.52
C ARG A 11 -41.94 23.51 -35.18
N ARG A 12 -41.80 22.22 -34.88
CA ARG A 12 -41.04 21.72 -33.72
C ARG A 12 -39.56 22.06 -33.90
N GLY A 13 -39.03 22.94 -33.05
CA GLY A 13 -37.64 23.41 -33.09
C GLY A 13 -36.65 22.28 -32.85
N ARG A 14 -36.19 21.60 -33.92
CA ARG A 14 -35.18 20.52 -33.90
C ARG A 14 -33.86 20.89 -33.20
N GLY A 15 -33.57 22.18 -33.03
CA GLY A 15 -32.32 22.66 -32.41
C GLY A 15 -32.26 22.51 -30.89
N LEU A 16 -33.38 22.61 -30.18
CA LEU A 16 -33.36 22.57 -28.71
C LEU A 16 -33.14 21.15 -28.19
N GLY A 17 -33.76 20.15 -28.83
CA GLY A 17 -33.54 18.73 -28.49
C GLY A 17 -32.10 18.28 -28.71
N ARG A 18 -31.45 18.71 -29.81
CA ARG A 18 -30.02 18.41 -30.06
C ARG A 18 -29.09 19.00 -29.00
N LYS A 19 -29.36 20.22 -28.53
CA LYS A 19 -28.57 20.86 -27.47
C LYS A 19 -28.71 20.14 -26.13
N ILE A 20 -29.93 19.69 -25.80
CA ILE A 20 -30.18 18.90 -24.57
C ILE A 20 -29.45 17.55 -24.65
N VAL A 21 -29.55 16.84 -25.78
CA VAL A 21 -28.87 15.56 -25.97
C VAL A 21 -27.34 15.72 -25.92
N ALA A 22 -26.80 16.77 -26.53
CA ALA A 22 -25.37 17.06 -26.47
C ALA A 22 -24.90 17.39 -25.04
N GLY A 23 -25.70 18.15 -24.28
CA GLY A 23 -25.43 18.45 -22.88
C GLY A 23 -25.44 17.21 -21.99
N LEU A 24 -26.41 16.32 -22.17
CA LEU A 24 -26.48 15.05 -21.45
C LEU A 24 -25.30 14.14 -21.79
N PHE A 25 -24.91 14.08 -23.07
CA PHE A 25 -23.75 13.30 -23.51
C PHE A 25 -22.44 13.83 -22.91
N LEU A 26 -22.26 15.15 -22.87
CA LEU A 26 -21.11 15.77 -22.23
C LEU A 26 -21.09 15.49 -20.72
N CYS A 27 -22.24 15.60 -20.05
CA CYS A 27 -22.36 15.29 -18.63
C CYS A 27 -22.00 13.82 -18.33
N PHE A 28 -22.43 12.90 -19.20
CA PHE A 28 -22.09 11.48 -19.08
C PHE A 28 -20.59 11.21 -19.26
N LEU A 29 -19.95 11.88 -20.24
CA LEU A 29 -18.50 11.79 -20.44
C LEU A 29 -17.74 12.31 -19.22
N VAL A 30 -18.13 13.46 -18.67
CA VAL A 30 -17.48 14.03 -17.47
C VAL A 30 -17.64 13.09 -16.27
N ALA A 31 -18.84 12.55 -16.05
CA ALA A 31 -19.07 11.59 -14.98
C ALA A 31 -18.21 10.33 -15.15
N GLY A 32 -18.09 9.80 -16.38
CA GLY A 32 -17.23 8.66 -16.67
C GLY A 32 -15.75 8.93 -16.37
N VAL A 33 -15.24 10.10 -16.75
CA VAL A 33 -13.86 10.51 -16.45
C VAL A 33 -13.64 10.67 -14.95
N CYS A 34 -14.56 11.31 -14.22
CA CYS A 34 -14.46 11.45 -12.78
C CYS A 34 -14.43 10.10 -12.06
N LEU A 35 -15.28 9.15 -12.45
CA LEU A 35 -15.31 7.80 -11.88
C LEU A 35 -14.01 7.04 -12.18
N TYR A 36 -13.50 7.15 -13.41
CA TYR A 36 -12.25 6.51 -13.80
C TYR A 36 -11.06 7.05 -12.98
N LEU A 37 -10.96 8.38 -12.86
CA LEU A 37 -9.91 9.01 -12.05
C LEU A 37 -10.00 8.59 -10.57
N GLY A 38 -11.20 8.60 -9.99
CA GLY A 38 -11.40 8.14 -8.61
C GLY A 38 -10.97 6.69 -8.39
N GLN A 39 -11.33 5.79 -9.31
CA GLN A 39 -10.96 4.38 -9.22
C GLN A 39 -9.45 4.17 -9.36
N THR A 40 -8.79 4.90 -10.27
CA THR A 40 -7.33 4.79 -10.44
C THR A 40 -6.55 5.27 -9.21
N MET A 41 -7.02 6.33 -8.54
CA MET A 41 -6.37 6.82 -7.32
C MET A 41 -6.52 5.84 -6.17
N ALA A 42 -7.73 5.33 -5.93
CA ALA A 42 -7.98 4.32 -4.90
C ALA A 42 -7.17 3.02 -5.15
N PHE A 43 -7.08 2.59 -6.42
CA PHE A 43 -6.29 1.42 -6.78
C PHE A 43 -4.79 1.64 -6.55
N GLN A 44 -4.27 2.82 -6.89
CA GLN A 44 -2.86 3.14 -6.63
C GLN A 44 -2.53 3.20 -5.14
N GLU A 45 -3.43 3.76 -4.33
CA GLU A 45 -3.26 3.85 -2.88
C GLU A 45 -3.25 2.45 -2.25
N ALA A 46 -4.23 1.61 -2.58
CA ALA A 46 -4.27 0.21 -2.14
C ALA A 46 -3.00 -0.55 -2.56
N ARG A 47 -2.50 -0.33 -3.78
CA ARG A 47 -1.28 -0.98 -4.27
C ARG A 47 -0.03 -0.53 -3.51
N LYS A 48 0.08 0.77 -3.18
CA LYS A 48 1.17 1.28 -2.33
C LYS A 48 1.12 0.68 -0.93
N GLU A 49 -0.08 0.55 -0.38
CA GLU A 49 -0.28 -0.01 0.94
C GLU A 49 0.10 -1.50 0.99
N LEU A 50 -0.26 -2.27 -0.04
CA LEU A 50 0.18 -3.65 -0.21
C LEU A 50 1.70 -3.77 -0.28
N LEU A 51 2.37 -2.95 -1.09
CA LEU A 51 3.84 -2.96 -1.19
C LEU A 51 4.50 -2.61 0.15
N ARG A 52 3.93 -1.67 0.89
CA ARG A 52 4.42 -1.29 2.23
C ARG A 52 4.28 -2.44 3.22
N LEU A 53 3.11 -3.08 3.26
CA LEU A 53 2.83 -4.23 4.13
C LEU A 53 3.74 -5.42 3.80
N GLU A 54 3.96 -5.69 2.52
CA GLU A 54 4.85 -6.75 2.07
C GLU A 54 6.31 -6.49 2.47
N SER A 55 6.80 -5.27 2.26
CA SER A 55 8.12 -4.85 2.73
C SER A 55 8.26 -4.99 4.25
N GLN A 56 7.25 -4.58 5.02
CA GLN A 56 7.25 -4.74 6.48
C GLN A 56 7.26 -6.21 6.90
N ARG A 57 6.47 -7.05 6.24
CA ARG A 57 6.42 -8.50 6.49
C ARG A 57 7.77 -9.14 6.24
N ASP A 58 8.43 -8.80 5.14
CA ASP A 58 9.74 -9.35 4.80
C ASP A 58 10.82 -8.86 5.78
N MET A 59 10.76 -7.60 6.21
CA MET A 59 11.65 -7.07 7.23
C MET A 59 11.46 -7.77 8.58
N LEU A 60 10.21 -7.98 9.00
CA LEU A 60 9.89 -8.69 10.24
C LEU A 60 10.30 -10.15 10.17
N LYS A 61 10.12 -10.80 9.02
CA LYS A 61 10.52 -12.19 8.81
C LYS A 61 12.03 -12.33 8.93
N LYS A 62 12.80 -11.48 8.24
CA LYS A 62 14.27 -11.45 8.38
C LYS A 62 14.72 -11.24 9.82
N LYS A 63 14.09 -10.31 10.55
CA LYS A 63 14.36 -10.11 11.98
C LYS A 63 14.04 -11.36 12.78
N SER A 64 12.89 -11.98 12.57
CA SER A 64 12.52 -13.20 13.29
C SER A 64 13.49 -14.35 13.01
N ASP A 65 13.99 -14.49 11.78
CA ASP A 65 14.93 -15.54 11.43
C ASP A 65 16.30 -15.29 12.09
N LEU A 66 16.78 -14.04 12.09
CA LEU A 66 17.98 -13.62 12.84
C LEU A 66 17.86 -13.88 14.34
N LEU A 67 16.74 -13.49 14.97
CA LEU A 67 16.52 -13.72 16.40
C LEU A 67 16.41 -15.22 16.74
N LYS A 68 15.87 -16.04 15.83
CA LYS A 68 15.85 -17.50 16.02
C LYS A 68 17.26 -18.09 15.98
N GLU A 69 18.09 -17.62 15.07
CA GLU A 69 19.49 -18.03 14.97
C GLU A 69 20.28 -17.61 16.23
N GLU A 70 20.10 -16.38 16.70
CA GLU A 70 20.66 -15.93 17.98
C GLU A 70 20.14 -16.77 19.17
N SER A 71 18.84 -17.08 19.20
CA SER A 71 18.24 -17.91 20.25
C SER A 71 18.73 -19.36 20.24
N LEU A 72 19.13 -19.88 19.08
CA LEU A 72 19.76 -21.20 18.95
C LEU A 72 21.20 -21.18 19.50
N LEU A 73 21.96 -20.12 19.20
CA LEU A 73 23.30 -19.91 19.77
C LEU A 73 23.26 -19.72 21.29
N LEU A 74 22.23 -19.05 21.80
CA LEU A 74 22.00 -18.87 23.23
C LEU A 74 21.57 -20.14 23.96
N HIS A 75 21.10 -21.19 23.27
CA HIS A 75 20.77 -22.47 23.91
C HIS A 75 21.99 -23.35 24.18
N ASP A 76 23.16 -22.99 23.65
CA ASP A 76 24.41 -23.66 23.98
C ASP A 76 24.93 -23.17 25.34
N HIS A 77 24.87 -24.04 26.34
CA HIS A 77 25.32 -23.76 27.70
C HIS A 77 26.78 -23.28 27.76
N GLU A 78 27.64 -23.74 26.84
CA GLU A 78 29.03 -23.26 26.77
C GLU A 78 29.13 -21.80 26.31
N TYR A 79 28.25 -21.36 25.42
CA TYR A 79 28.22 -19.98 24.94
C TYR A 79 27.76 -19.01 26.04
N ILE A 80 26.72 -19.38 26.79
CA ILE A 80 26.28 -18.62 27.97
C ILE A 80 27.40 -18.54 29.01
N GLU A 81 28.06 -19.66 29.31
CA GLU A 81 29.14 -19.71 30.28
C GLU A 81 30.33 -18.83 29.85
N MET A 82 30.69 -18.85 28.56
CA MET A 82 31.75 -18.01 28.00
C MET A 82 31.42 -16.51 28.06
N GLN A 83 30.17 -16.12 27.76
CA GLN A 83 29.74 -14.72 27.85
C GLN A 83 29.68 -14.24 29.31
N ALA A 84 29.15 -15.07 30.22
CA ALA A 84 29.15 -14.78 31.64
C ALA A 84 30.57 -14.62 32.19
N ARG A 85 31.52 -15.48 31.79
CA ARG A 85 32.94 -15.33 32.16
C ARG A 85 33.53 -13.99 31.71
N LYS A 86 33.27 -13.57 30.48
CA LYS A 86 33.77 -12.29 29.95
C LYS A 86 33.17 -11.07 30.66
N GLN A 87 31.87 -11.09 30.94
CA GLN A 87 31.18 -9.96 31.56
C GLN A 87 31.42 -9.88 33.08
N LEU A 88 31.60 -11.02 33.74
CA LEU A 88 31.78 -11.10 35.20
C LEU A 88 33.25 -11.26 35.62
N GLY A 89 34.18 -11.35 34.67
CA GLY A 89 35.60 -11.57 34.94
C GLY A 89 35.87 -12.92 35.63
N MET A 90 35.08 -13.95 35.34
CA MET A 90 35.25 -15.28 35.93
C MET A 90 36.17 -16.16 35.06
N VAL A 91 37.02 -16.98 35.69
CA VAL A 91 37.92 -17.95 35.04
C VAL A 91 37.76 -19.34 35.61
N ARG A 92 38.12 -20.39 34.84
CA ARG A 92 38.12 -21.75 35.38
C ARG A 92 39.23 -21.93 36.42
N PRO A 93 39.04 -22.83 37.40
CA PRO A 93 40.11 -23.22 38.31
C PRO A 93 41.31 -23.74 37.52
N GLY A 94 42.42 -22.99 37.54
CA GLY A 94 43.65 -23.27 36.77
C GLY A 94 43.98 -22.26 35.67
N GLU A 95 43.08 -21.32 35.34
CA GLU A 95 43.33 -20.24 34.38
C GLU A 95 43.67 -18.92 35.12
N ILE A 96 44.57 -18.09 34.57
CA ILE A 96 45.01 -16.82 35.18
C ILE A 96 44.51 -15.65 34.32
N LEU A 97 43.74 -14.72 34.91
CA LEU A 97 43.33 -13.47 34.24
C LEU A 97 44.55 -12.56 34.05
N PHE A 98 44.90 -12.28 32.80
CA PHE A 98 45.94 -11.32 32.45
C PHE A 98 45.30 -10.07 31.85
N PHE A 99 45.35 -8.96 32.58
CA PHE A 99 44.94 -7.65 32.06
C PHE A 99 46.18 -6.96 31.49
N VAL A 100 46.26 -6.82 30.17
CA VAL A 100 47.21 -5.91 29.53
C VAL A 100 46.63 -4.51 29.66
N GLY A 101 47.17 -3.72 30.59
CA GLY A 101 46.90 -2.29 30.64
C GLY A 101 47.64 -1.59 29.51
N GLU A 102 46.93 -0.74 28.76
CA GLU A 102 47.55 0.31 27.95
C GLU A 102 48.00 1.47 28.85
#